data_AF-A0A1B6HAZ5-F1
#
_entry.id   AF-A0A1B6HAZ5-F1
#
_cell.length_a   1.000
_cell.length_b   1.000
_cell.length_c   1.000
_cell.angle_alpha   90.00
_cell.angle_beta   90.00
_cell.angle_gamma   90.00
#
_symmetry.space_group_name_H-M   'P 1'
#
loop_
_entity.id
_entity.type
_entity.pdbx_description
1 polymer ?
#
loop_
_entity_poly.entity_id
_entity_poly.type
_entity_poly.pdbx_seq_one_letter_code
_entity_poly.pdbx_strand_id
1 'polypeptide(L)'
;TLCVDQMKSRASLKQTPRATKTILIQILKARGEDMSQTETPRQPVGNVIGRCWFCDRKKNRKTKTQCDTCGVYLCREHTKTLCVNCCEDEENEGLDSDE
;
A
#
# COMPACT_ATOMS: atom_id res chain seq x y z
N THR A 1 -7.61 -31.23 5.17
CA THR A 1 -7.89 -30.07 4.30
C THR A 1 -6.59 -29.38 3.91
N LEU A 2 -5.85 -29.94 2.93
CA LEU A 2 -4.48 -29.51 2.56
C LEU A 2 -4.31 -28.03 2.13
N CYS A 3 -5.40 -27.32 1.86
CA CYS A 3 -5.35 -25.96 1.31
C CYS A 3 -5.34 -24.86 2.40
N VAL A 4 -5.89 -25.10 3.58
CA VAL A 4 -6.07 -24.04 4.60
C VAL A 4 -4.73 -23.56 5.15
N ASP A 5 -3.86 -24.48 5.56
CA ASP A 5 -2.55 -24.13 6.12
C ASP A 5 -1.65 -23.43 5.10
N GLN A 6 -1.71 -23.86 3.84
CA GLN A 6 -1.01 -23.19 2.73
C GLN A 6 -1.54 -21.77 2.51
N MET A 7 -2.85 -21.57 2.60
CA MET A 7 -3.46 -20.23 2.51
C MET A 7 -3.03 -19.34 3.68
N LYS A 8 -3.06 -19.85 4.92
CA LYS A 8 -2.59 -19.13 6.13
C LYS A 8 -1.13 -18.73 6.00
N SER A 9 -0.26 -19.66 5.61
CA SER A 9 1.17 -19.42 5.38
C SER A 9 1.39 -18.34 4.32
N ARG A 10 0.74 -18.43 3.16
CA ARG A 10 0.93 -17.42 2.10
C ARG A 10 0.38 -16.04 2.47
N ALA A 11 -0.69 -15.97 3.25
CA ALA A 11 -1.23 -14.70 3.74
C ALA A 11 -0.24 -13.96 4.66
N SER A 12 0.54 -14.69 5.47
CA SER A 12 1.50 -14.09 6.40
C SER A 12 2.82 -13.67 5.75
N LEU A 13 3.27 -14.35 4.69
CA LEU A 13 4.56 -14.06 4.01
C LEU A 13 4.66 -12.65 3.41
N LYS A 14 5.69 -11.86 3.76
CA LYS A 14 5.90 -10.46 3.28
C LYS A 14 5.95 -10.33 1.75
N GLN A 15 6.52 -11.32 1.07
CA GLN A 15 6.72 -11.36 -0.37
C GLN A 15 5.43 -11.61 -1.16
N THR A 16 4.38 -12.12 -0.52
CA THR A 16 3.10 -12.36 -1.18
C THR A 16 2.49 -11.03 -1.63
N PRO A 17 2.04 -10.91 -2.89
CA PRO A 17 1.41 -9.69 -3.38
C PRO A 17 0.24 -9.25 -2.51
N ARG A 18 0.11 -7.94 -2.26
CA ARG A 18 -0.97 -7.37 -1.44
C ARG A 18 -2.36 -7.86 -1.84
N ALA A 19 -2.68 -7.81 -3.13
CA ALA A 19 -3.98 -8.27 -3.65
C ALA A 19 -4.23 -9.75 -3.32
N THR A 20 -3.22 -10.61 -3.51
CA THR A 20 -3.31 -12.02 -3.16
C THR A 20 -3.52 -12.23 -1.66
N LYS A 21 -2.82 -11.48 -0.81
CA LYS A 21 -3.05 -11.53 0.65
C LYS A 21 -4.49 -11.16 1.01
N THR A 22 -5.00 -10.07 0.44
CA THR A 22 -6.38 -9.62 0.69
C THR A 22 -7.39 -10.72 0.37
N ILE A 23 -7.26 -11.35 -0.80
CA ILE A 23 -8.16 -12.44 -1.21
C ILE A 23 -8.04 -13.64 -0.27
N LEU A 24 -6.82 -14.07 0.06
CA LEU A 24 -6.60 -15.20 0.97
C LEU A 24 -7.22 -14.95 2.35
N ILE A 25 -7.05 -13.75 2.91
CA ILE A 25 -7.64 -13.36 4.19
C ILE A 25 -9.17 -13.36 4.12
N GLN A 26 -9.75 -12.86 3.03
CA GLN A 26 -11.21 -12.87 2.84
C GLN A 26 -11.76 -14.30 2.79
N ILE A 27 -11.12 -15.19 2.04
CA ILE A 27 -11.52 -16.61 1.94
C ILE A 27 -11.43 -17.30 3.31
N LEU A 28 -10.35 -17.09 4.06
CA LEU A 28 -10.15 -17.70 5.37
C LEU A 28 -11.20 -17.19 6.38
N LYS A 29 -11.47 -15.88 6.40
CA LYS A 29 -12.53 -15.29 7.23
C LYS A 29 -13.92 -15.85 6.89
N ALA A 30 -14.26 -15.94 5.61
CA ALA A 30 -15.55 -16.50 5.17
C ALA A 30 -15.73 -17.98 5.56
N ARG A 31 -14.63 -18.70 5.80
CA ARG A 31 -14.63 -20.09 6.26
C ARG A 31 -14.61 -20.23 7.79
N GLY A 32 -14.59 -19.12 8.54
CA GLY A 32 -14.52 -19.14 10.00
C GLY A 32 -13.15 -19.55 10.55
N GLU A 33 -12.09 -19.44 9.74
CA GLU A 33 -10.73 -19.82 10.15
C GLU A 33 -10.09 -18.71 11.00
N ASP A 34 -9.62 -19.07 12.20
CA ASP A 34 -8.83 -18.16 13.04
C ASP A 34 -7.41 -17.97 12.46
N MET A 35 -7.00 -16.70 12.40
CA MET A 35 -5.72 -16.20 11.88
C MET A 35 -4.78 -15.71 13.00
N SER A 36 -5.15 -15.87 14.27
CA SER A 36 -4.43 -15.36 15.45
C SER A 36 -2.98 -15.87 15.60
N GLN A 37 -2.59 -16.94 14.89
CA GLN A 37 -1.30 -17.63 15.06
C GLN A 37 -0.15 -17.23 14.12
N THR A 38 -0.22 -16.10 13.41
CA THR A 38 0.94 -15.68 12.59
C THR A 38 1.59 -14.43 13.14
N GLU A 39 2.55 -14.65 14.05
CA GLU A 39 3.46 -13.63 14.53
C GLU A 39 4.15 -12.98 13.32
N THR A 40 3.81 -11.72 13.07
CA THR A 40 4.50 -10.92 12.07
C THR A 40 5.94 -10.72 12.55
N PRO A 41 6.97 -11.06 11.75
CA PRO A 41 8.33 -10.70 12.10
C PRO A 41 8.41 -9.19 12.35
N ARG A 42 8.81 -8.79 13.57
CA ARG A 42 9.10 -7.39 13.91
C ARG A 42 10.00 -6.83 12.82
N GLN A 43 9.50 -5.84 12.08
CA GLN A 43 10.31 -5.24 11.03
C GLN A 43 11.48 -4.48 11.66
N PRO A 44 12.70 -4.60 11.13
CA PRO A 44 13.79 -3.73 11.54
C PRO A 44 13.39 -2.27 11.26
N VAL A 45 13.52 -1.44 12.28
CA VAL A 45 13.29 0.01 12.25
C VAL A 45 14.40 0.62 11.41
N GLY A 46 14.22 0.63 10.09
CA GLY A 46 15.25 1.12 9.16
C GLY A 46 14.64 1.59 7.86
N ASN A 47 14.96 2.85 7.50
CA ASN A 47 14.75 3.52 6.21
C ASN A 47 13.83 2.77 5.25
N VAL A 48 12.51 2.87 5.46
CA VAL A 48 11.51 2.16 4.66
C VAL A 48 11.50 2.72 3.24
N ILE A 49 12.18 2.01 2.33
CA ILE A 49 12.17 2.32 0.90
C ILE A 49 10.91 1.72 0.29
N GLY A 50 10.01 2.57 -0.20
CA GLY A 50 8.83 2.19 -0.95
C GLY A 50 9.05 2.20 -2.46
N ARG A 51 7.98 1.93 -3.20
CA ARG A 51 7.92 2.06 -4.67
C ARG A 51 6.97 3.19 -5.04
N CYS A 52 7.34 3.98 -6.04
CA CYS A 52 6.45 5.01 -6.57
C CYS A 52 5.09 4.42 -6.97
N TRP A 53 4.01 5.08 -6.54
CA TRP A 53 2.64 4.65 -6.85
C TRP A 53 2.26 4.86 -8.32
N PHE A 54 2.73 5.96 -8.92
CA PHE A 54 2.38 6.38 -10.28
C PHE A 54 3.25 5.75 -11.37
N CYS A 55 4.40 5.17 -11.00
CA CYS A 55 5.23 4.46 -11.96
C CYS A 55 4.63 3.09 -12.30
N ASP A 56 4.76 2.71 -13.58
CA ASP A 56 4.53 1.33 -14.00
C ASP A 56 5.24 0.34 -13.09
N ARG A 57 4.53 -0.73 -12.71
CA ARG A 57 5.07 -1.77 -11.82
C ARG A 57 6.39 -2.35 -12.33
N LYS A 58 6.57 -2.43 -13.65
CA LYS A 58 7.78 -2.92 -14.34
C LYS A 58 9.01 -2.04 -14.06
N LYS A 59 8.83 -0.73 -13.92
CA LYS A 59 9.93 0.23 -13.66
C LYS A 59 10.49 0.10 -12.24
N ASN A 60 9.69 -0.42 -11.29
CA ASN A 60 10.09 -0.71 -9.91
C ASN A 60 10.87 0.46 -9.24
N ARG A 61 10.47 1.71 -9.53
CA ARG A 61 11.15 2.92 -9.05
C ARG A 61 11.07 2.99 -7.53
N LYS A 62 12.22 2.81 -6.85
CA LYS A 62 12.36 2.91 -5.40
C LYS A 62 12.42 4.36 -4.94
N THR A 63 11.83 4.66 -3.79
CA THR A 63 11.84 6.01 -3.21
C THR A 63 11.67 5.97 -1.68
N LYS A 64 12.12 7.03 -1.01
CA LYS A 64 11.85 7.29 0.41
C LYS A 64 10.84 8.41 0.61
N THR A 65 10.54 9.18 -0.44
CA THR A 65 9.63 10.31 -0.41
C THR A 65 8.19 9.82 -0.44
N GLN A 66 7.36 10.40 0.42
CA GLN A 66 5.91 10.18 0.46
C GLN A 66 5.19 11.50 0.19
N CYS A 67 3.95 11.41 -0.30
CA CYS A 67 3.05 12.55 -0.37
C CYS A 67 2.71 13.01 1.04
N ASP A 68 2.84 14.30 1.34
CA ASP A 68 2.56 14.84 2.67
C ASP A 68 1.06 14.74 3.03
N THR A 69 0.17 14.75 2.04
CA THR A 69 -1.29 14.66 2.24
C THR A 69 -1.79 13.21 2.34
N CYS A 70 -1.42 12.33 1.41
CA CYS A 70 -1.98 10.98 1.31
C CYS A 70 -1.00 9.84 1.63
N GLY A 71 0.26 10.15 1.91
CA GLY A 71 1.27 9.17 2.33
C GLY A 71 1.74 8.18 1.26
N VAL A 72 1.29 8.30 0.01
CA VAL A 72 1.74 7.42 -1.09
C VAL A 72 3.20 7.70 -1.44
N TYR A 73 3.95 6.68 -1.83
CA TYR A 73 5.35 6.84 -2.22
C TYR A 73 5.49 7.48 -3.61
N LEU A 74 6.42 8.43 -3.74
CA LEU A 74 6.63 9.26 -4.94
C LEU A 74 8.09 9.22 -5.40
N CYS A 75 8.34 8.99 -6.70
CA CYS A 75 9.67 9.23 -7.25
C CYS A 75 9.81 10.71 -7.66
N ARG A 76 11.05 11.16 -7.90
CA ARG A 76 11.35 12.56 -8.27
C ARG A 76 10.61 13.06 -9.53
N GLU A 77 10.21 12.16 -10.42
CA GLU A 77 9.44 12.48 -11.64
C GLU A 77 7.95 12.66 -11.35
N HIS A 78 7.41 11.94 -10.36
CA HIS A 78 5.99 11.99 -9.99
C HIS A 78 5.82 12.77 -8.68
N THR A 79 6.54 13.90 -8.55
CA THR A 79 6.52 14.93 -7.48
C THR A 79 7.52 14.81 -6.30
N LYS A 80 7.80 15.93 -5.63
CA LYS A 80 8.76 16.07 -4.51
C LYS A 80 8.12 16.05 -3.10
N THR A 81 6.93 16.62 -2.92
CA THR A 81 6.25 16.76 -1.60
C THR A 81 4.78 16.38 -1.66
N LEU A 82 4.04 16.81 -2.70
CA LEU A 82 2.62 16.47 -2.92
C LEU A 82 2.43 15.72 -4.23
N CYS A 83 1.59 14.68 -4.25
CA CYS A 83 1.32 13.89 -5.46
C CYS A 83 0.40 14.61 -6.45
N VAL A 84 0.41 14.16 -7.71
CA VAL A 84 -0.42 14.77 -8.78
C VAL A 84 -1.90 14.88 -8.41
N ASN A 85 -2.48 13.86 -7.78
CA ASN A 85 -3.88 13.91 -7.33
C ASN A 85 -4.11 14.96 -6.24
N CYS A 86 -3.23 15.04 -5.24
CA CYS A 86 -3.38 16.00 -4.14
C CYS A 86 -3.06 17.43 -4.57
N CYS A 87 -2.28 17.63 -5.64
CA CYS A 87 -2.07 18.96 -6.23
C CYS A 87 -3.32 19.46 -6.97
N GLU A 88 -4.02 18.58 -7.68
CA GLU A 88 -5.26 18.93 -8.38
C GLU A 88 -6.40 19.28 -7.40
N ASP A 89 -6.41 18.67 -6.21
CA ASP A 89 -7.41 18.97 -5.17
C ASP A 89 -7.24 20.38 -4.55
N GLU A 90 -6.05 20.99 -4.56
CA GLU A 90 -5.82 22.33 -4.01
C GLU A 90 -6.26 23.48 -4.95
N GLU A 91 -6.38 23.23 -6.25
CA GLU A 91 -6.74 24.26 -7.24
C GLU A 91 -8.26 24.54 -7.32
N ASN A 92 -9.09 23.79 -6.59
CA ASN A 92 -10.55 23.86 -6.68
C ASN A 92 -11.25 24.54 -5.48
N GLU A 93 -10.52 25.06 -4.49
CA GLU A 93 -11.10 25.77 -3.32
C GLU A 93 -10.83 27.29 -3.35
N GLY A 94 -10.99 27.91 -4.53
CA GLY A 94 -10.81 29.35 -4.74
C GLY A 94 -12.02 30.06 -5.36
N LEU A 95 -12.99 30.43 -4.50
CA LEU A 95 -13.94 31.57 -4.61
C LEU A 95 -15.05 31.54 -5.68
N ASP A 96 -16.22 31.07 -5.23
CA ASP A 96 -17.56 31.49 -5.64
C ASP A 96 -18.11 32.43 -4.55
N SER A 97 -17.84 33.74 -4.66
CA SER A 97 -18.38 34.90 -3.90
C SER A 97 -17.79 36.16 -4.60
N ASP A 98 -18.47 37.20 -5.06
CA ASP A 98 -19.71 37.88 -4.65
C ASP A 98 -20.35 38.60 -5.87
N GLU A 99 -21.70 38.61 -5.86
CA GLU A 99 -22.68 39.61 -6.39
C GLU A 99 -22.45 40.37 -7.71
#